data_AF-A0A2N2PD63-F1
#
_entry.id   AF-A0A2N2PD63-F1
#
_cell.length_a   1.000
_cell.length_b   1.000
_cell.length_c   1.000
_cell.angle_alpha   90.00
_cell.angle_beta   90.00
_cell.angle_gamma   90.00
#
_symmetry.space_group_name_H-M   'P 1'
#
loop_
_entity.id
_entity.type
_entity.pdbx_description
1 polymer ?
#
loop_
_entity_poly.entity_id
_entity_poly.type
_entity_poly.pdbx_seq_one_letter_code
_entity_poly.pdbx_strand_id
1 'polypeptide(L)'
;MDINFDSERLAVMQEQNFHYLSYLLRIWQDNLNGEWHATLQDVFSDESYSFATLQGLYANLEELTSEKADQYQINPFDQNFSTSVSDEIK
;
A
#
# COMPACT_ATOMS: atom_id res chain seq x y z
N MET A 1 17.09 23.99 -25.63
CA MET A 1 15.92 23.10 -25.75
C MET A 1 15.89 22.35 -24.44
N ASP A 2 15.22 22.95 -23.46
CA ASP A 2 15.24 22.49 -22.07
C ASP A 2 14.36 21.24 -21.99
N ILE A 3 15.01 20.09 -21.87
CA ILE A 3 14.34 18.82 -21.67
C ILE A 3 13.92 18.80 -20.20
N ASN A 4 12.61 18.93 -19.96
CA ASN A 4 11.97 18.94 -18.65
C ASN A 4 12.12 17.56 -17.99
N PHE A 5 13.28 17.31 -17.36
CA PHE A 5 13.61 16.06 -16.67
C PHE A 5 12.76 15.81 -15.41
N ASP A 6 12.04 16.81 -14.90
CA ASP A 6 11.25 16.68 -13.68
C ASP A 6 9.90 15.96 -13.89
N SER A 7 9.35 15.97 -15.11
CA SER A 7 8.03 15.36 -15.36
C SER A 7 8.08 13.84 -15.44
N GLU A 8 9.21 13.26 -15.88
CA GLU A 8 9.38 11.80 -15.96
C GLU A 8 9.74 11.19 -14.59
N ARG A 9 10.44 11.93 -13.72
CA ARG A 9 10.77 11.45 -12.36
C ARG A 9 9.54 11.36 -11.44
N LEU A 10 8.55 12.21 -11.65
CA LEU A 10 7.29 12.16 -10.90
C LEU A 10 6.42 10.96 -11.31
N ALA A 11 6.51 10.50 -12.57
CA ALA A 11 5.82 9.31 -13.04
C ALA A 11 6.49 8.00 -12.54
N VAL A 12 7.82 7.98 -12.44
CA VAL A 12 8.57 6.79 -12.00
C VAL A 12 8.32 6.44 -10.51
N MET A 13 7.88 7.39 -9.68
CA MET A 13 7.50 7.11 -8.30
C MET A 13 6.09 6.50 -8.14
N GLN A 14 5.25 6.53 -9.17
CA GLN A 14 3.88 6.00 -9.11
C GLN A 14 3.79 4.52 -9.49
N GLU A 15 4.87 3.94 -10.04
CA GLU A 15 4.89 2.58 -10.59
C GLU A 15 5.66 1.57 -9.73
N GLN A 16 5.86 1.85 -8.44
CA GLN A 16 6.27 0.81 -7.52
C GLN A 16 5.05 0.01 -7.12
N ASN A 17 4.91 -1.17 -7.75
CA ASN A 17 4.06 -2.29 -7.34
C ASN A 17 4.28 -2.58 -5.85
N PHE A 18 3.61 -1.84 -4.98
CA PHE A 18 3.63 -2.12 -3.56
C PHE A 18 2.58 -3.20 -3.30
N HIS A 19 3.06 -4.45 -3.29
CA HIS A 19 2.32 -5.64 -2.86
C HIS A 19 1.95 -5.60 -1.37
N TYR A 20 1.98 -4.42 -0.75
CA TYR A 20 1.68 -4.22 0.65
C TYR A 20 0.77 -3.02 0.83
N LEU A 21 -0.09 -3.15 1.82
CA LEU A 21 -0.92 -2.07 2.33
C LEU A 21 -0.25 -1.54 3.59
N SER A 22 -0.09 -0.23 3.69
CA SER A 22 0.45 0.42 4.88
C SER A 22 -0.49 1.53 5.31
N TYR A 23 -0.97 1.42 6.55
CA TYR A 23 -1.93 2.34 7.12
C TYR A 23 -1.55 2.64 8.57
N LEU A 24 -1.84 3.86 9.01
CA LEU A 24 -1.81 4.23 10.41
C LEU A 24 -3.19 3.97 11.02
N LEU A 25 -3.28 2.94 11.87
CA LEU A 25 -4.49 2.60 12.62
C LEU A 25 -4.47 3.26 14.00
N ARG A 26 -5.54 3.98 14.32
CA ARG A 26 -5.77 4.54 15.66
C ARG A 26 -7.09 4.02 16.19
N ILE A 27 -7.10 3.55 17.43
CA ILE A 27 -8.27 3.00 18.11
C ILE A 27 -8.38 3.66 19.48
N TRP A 28 -9.57 4.12 19.83
CA TRP A 28 -9.84 4.75 21.13
C TRP A 28 -11.26 4.46 21.59
N GLN A 29 -11.51 4.73 22.87
CA GLN A 29 -12.81 4.60 23.51
C GLN A 29 -13.09 5.92 24.22
N ASP A 30 -14.28 6.47 24.05
CA ASP A 30 -14.60 7.79 24.62
C ASP A 30 -14.73 7.77 26.16
N ASN A 31 -15.09 6.61 26.72
CA ASN A 31 -15.23 6.39 28.16
C ASN A 31 -15.07 4.90 28.49
N LEU A 32 -14.94 4.54 29.78
CA LEU A 32 -14.53 3.21 30.24
C LEU A 32 -15.39 2.03 29.70
N ASN A 33 -16.65 2.30 29.34
CA ASN A 33 -17.62 1.34 28.81
C ASN A 33 -18.24 1.81 27.47
N GLY A 34 -17.59 2.74 26.79
CA GLY A 34 -18.09 3.36 25.56
C GLY A 34 -17.90 2.47 24.34
N GLU A 35 -18.39 2.96 23.20
CA GLU A 35 -18.08 2.30 21.94
C GLU A 35 -16.61 2.53 21.56
N TRP A 36 -16.03 1.53 20.90
CA TRP A 36 -14.70 1.63 20.34
C TRP A 36 -14.78 2.28 18.97
N HIS A 37 -14.05 3.37 18.82
CA HIS A 37 -13.90 4.10 17.57
C HIS A 37 -12.55 3.79 16.93
N ALA A 38 -12.49 3.94 15.61
CA ALA A 38 -11.25 3.77 14.88
C ALA A 38 -11.09 4.79 13.77
N THR A 39 -9.84 5.14 13.47
CA THR A 39 -9.46 5.82 12.24
C THR A 39 -8.36 5.04 11.55
N LEU A 40 -8.48 4.92 10.23
CA LEU A 40 -7.49 4.30 9.36
C LEU A 40 -7.02 5.37 8.37
N GLN A 41 -5.73 5.67 8.38
CA GLN A 41 -5.12 6.69 7.52
C GLN A 41 -4.11 6.05 6.57
N ASP A 42 -4.26 6.30 5.27
CA ASP A 42 -3.30 5.88 4.25
C ASP A 42 -2.01 6.70 4.39
N VAL A 43 -0.87 6.01 4.49
CA VAL A 43 0.43 6.67 4.73
C VAL A 43 0.98 7.37 3.49
N PHE A 44 0.48 7.05 2.30
CA PHE A 44 0.91 7.61 1.03
C PHE A 44 0.01 8.75 0.56
N SER A 45 -1.32 8.59 0.66
CA SER A 45 -2.28 9.59 0.19
C SER A 45 -2.73 10.57 1.28
N ASP A 46 -2.46 10.27 2.55
CA ASP A 46 -2.97 11.00 3.72
C ASP A 46 -4.50 10.96 3.88
N GLU A 47 -5.20 10.17 3.05
CA GLU A 47 -6.64 9.94 3.18
C GLU A 47 -6.97 9.20 4.47
N SER A 48 -8.03 9.64 5.15
CA SER A 48 -8.42 9.11 6.46
C SER A 48 -9.88 8.67 6.47
N TYR A 49 -10.09 7.43 6.92
CA TYR A 49 -11.41 6.82 7.08
C TYR A 49 -11.72 6.67 8.58
N SER A 50 -12.89 7.16 9.00
CA SER A 50 -13.35 7.09 10.39
C SER A 50 -14.45 6.08 10.55
N PHE A 51 -14.37 5.27 11.60
CA PHE A 51 -15.31 4.20 11.88
C PHE A 51 -15.89 4.38 13.29
N ALA A 52 -17.23 4.44 13.36
CA ALA A 52 -17.95 4.53 14.63
C ALA A 52 -17.87 3.24 15.44
N THR A 53 -17.69 2.09 14.78
CA THR A 53 -17.61 0.77 15.41
C THR A 53 -16.45 -0.06 14.83
N LEU A 54 -15.92 -0.99 15.62
CA LEU A 54 -14.91 -1.95 15.15
C LEU A 54 -15.43 -2.84 14.03
N GLN A 55 -16.73 -3.17 14.01
CA GLN A 55 -17.33 -3.95 12.93
C GLN A 55 -17.18 -3.25 11.57
N GLY A 56 -17.40 -1.93 11.52
CA GLY A 56 -17.22 -1.16 10.29
C GLY A 56 -15.77 -1.15 9.81
N LEU A 57 -14.81 -1.05 10.74
CA LEU A 57 -13.39 -1.17 10.44
C LEU A 57 -13.06 -2.55 9.83
N TYR A 58 -13.53 -3.64 10.44
CA TYR A 58 -13.23 -4.99 9.97
C TYR A 58 -13.77 -5.25 8.57
N ALA A 59 -15.02 -4.85 8.30
CA ALA A 59 -15.62 -5.00 6.98
C ALA A 59 -14.81 -4.26 5.90
N ASN A 60 -14.34 -3.04 6.21
CA ASN A 60 -13.51 -2.28 5.28
C ASN A 60 -12.13 -2.91 5.06
N LEU A 61 -11.48 -3.43 6.10
CA LEU A 61 -10.19 -4.12 5.96
C LEU A 61 -10.33 -5.42 5.15
N GLU A 62 -11.42 -6.14 5.34
CA GLU A 62 -11.76 -7.34 4.56
C GLU A 62 -11.94 -7.00 3.08
N GLU A 63 -12.70 -5.95 2.77
CA GLU A 63 -12.87 -5.44 1.40
C GLU A 63 -11.53 -5.01 0.78
N LEU A 64 -10.75 -4.16 1.46
CA LEU A 64 -9.46 -3.67 0.97
C LEU A 64 -8.45 -4.79 0.66
N THR A 65 -8.47 -5.85 1.45
CA THR A 65 -7.56 -7.00 1.27
C THR A 65 -8.10 -8.00 0.25
N SER A 66 -9.42 -8.11 0.08
CA SER A 66 -10.06 -9.00 -0.90
C SER A 66 -10.04 -8.41 -2.31
N GLU A 67 -10.38 -7.13 -2.49
CA GLU A 67 -10.38 -6.48 -3.81
C GLU A 67 -8.98 -6.44 -4.43
N LYS A 68 -7.94 -6.27 -3.60
CA LYS A 68 -6.56 -6.34 -4.08
C LYS A 68 -6.08 -7.77 -4.30
N ALA A 69 -6.64 -8.79 -3.65
CA ALA A 69 -6.25 -10.18 -3.91
C ALA A 69 -6.52 -10.60 -5.38
N ASP A 70 -7.56 -10.06 -6.01
CA ASP A 70 -7.91 -10.35 -7.40
C ASP A 70 -6.98 -9.64 -8.42
N GLN A 71 -6.24 -8.61 -8.00
CA GLN A 71 -5.33 -7.85 -8.86
C GLN A 71 -3.87 -8.34 -8.83
N TYR A 72 -3.50 -9.19 -7.87
CA TYR A 72 -2.12 -9.66 -7.69
C TYR A 72 -2.00 -11.19 -7.82
N GLN A 73 -2.32 -11.74 -9.00
CA GLN A 73 -1.87 -13.09 -9.41
C GLN A 73 -0.52 -13.05 -10.15
N ILE A 74 0.51 -12.42 -9.56
CA ILE A 74 1.90 -12.66 -9.98
C ILE A 74 2.67 -13.13 -8.74
N ASN A 75 3.13 -14.38 -8.79
CA ASN A 75 3.89 -15.01 -7.72
C ASN A 75 5.16 -14.18 -7.40
N PRO A 76 5.36 -13.74 -6.15
CA PRO A 76 6.56 -12.99 -5.74
C PRO A 76 7.86 -13.79 -5.87
N PHE A 77 7.76 -15.11 -6.09
CA PHE A 77 8.90 -16.02 -6.24
C PHE A 77 9.31 -16.27 -7.70
N ASP A 78 8.57 -15.74 -8.68
CA ASP A 78 8.95 -15.83 -10.11
C ASP A 78 9.99 -14.76 -10.53
N GLN A 79 10.81 -14.30 -9.59
CA GLN A 79 12.02 -13.53 -9.93
C GLN A 79 13.09 -14.52 -10.43
N ASN A 80 13.03 -14.81 -11.73
CA ASN A 80 14.15 -15.38 -12.48
C ASN A 80 15.40 -14.52 -12.26
N PHE A 81 16.25 -14.90 -11.30
CA PHE A 81 17.63 -14.45 -11.22
C PHE A 81 18.39 -15.03 -12.42
N SER A 82 18.15 -14.48 -13.60
CA SER A 82 19.07 -14.64 -14.73
C SER A 82 20.19 -13.62 -14.52
N THR A 83 21.14 -13.98 -13.66
CA THR A 83 22.43 -13.30 -13.60
C THR A 83 23.16 -13.68 -14.90
N SER A 84 22.98 -12.87 -15.93
CA SER A 84 23.84 -12.87 -17.10
C SER A 84 25.24 -12.45 -16.65
N VAL A 85 26.09 -13.42 -16.33
CA VAL A 85 27.53 -13.21 -16.29
C VAL A 85 28.02 -13.29 -17.74
N SER A 86 28.11 -12.14 -18.38
CA SER A 86 28.93 -11.96 -19.58
C SER A 86 30.07 -11.02 -19.23
N ASP A 87 31.26 -11.61 -19.24
CA ASP A 87 32.55 -11.06 -19.65
C ASP A 87 33.13 -9.84 -18.92
N GLU A 88 34.21 -10.08 -18.17
CA GLU A 88 35.38 -9.22 -18.27
C GLU A 88 36.67 -10.01 -18.51
N ILE A 89 37.34 -9.51 -19.55
CA ILE A 89 38.57 -9.92 -20.22
C ILE A 89 39.80 -9.67 -19.32
N LYS A 90 40.72 -10.65 -19.27
CA LYS A 90 42.16 -10.43 -19.51
C LYS A 90 42.92 -11.71 -19.79
#